data_AF-A0A7C5YTG5-F1
#
_entry.id   AF-A0A7C5YTG5-F1
#
_cell.length_a   1.000
_cell.length_b   1.000
_cell.length_c   1.000
_cell.angle_alpha   90.00
_cell.angle_beta   90.00
_cell.angle_gamma   90.00
#
_symmetry.space_group_name_H-M   'P 1'
#
loop_
_entity.id
_entity.type
_entity.pdbx_description
1 polymer ?
#
loop_
_entity_poly.entity_id
_entity_poly.type
_entity_poly.pdbx_seq_one_letter_code
_entity_poly.pdbx_strand_id
1 'polypeptide(L)'
;MSHRYIVLLSLVSLVFLIVLILKPIIGVYNHKKLIDIELKWFLIMLSVIEGIGTNIGFLIEKLKKTPILPSIAKEMAVIDRDSKIYFVSHIDAILYRAKITPNEKLKRILLGYASKVREGGDVSTWLKSRIDEEILRNEFGIRLYIERIAITISQIALMIYVILPLIMVSTSMVLNMQLSIVIAVLATPFLISIAYSIRPKTLDLIPIKYVVIPIALYIALSIVLYVFIEGYSLIFSWIGGILASYKIYKISREGEILDRDSLEVLKNVVELRRSGYSIIKSLEHIVQSNILDKVTQKRLEVILNKVKQGASLTEIISTIQPTSFLFRYTIFLLGIIHECGGGNDEILQTLYESIYRVKTMESNIRKLSTFFEIFSIANVFIMVWIWKTVSPLITALSTYLLGTATNAPSITALIFTSLVCFKLISSVIKRGLPIFEPKDSIALAIGVIAINII
;
A
#
# COMPACT_ATOMS: atom_id res chain seq x y z
N MET A 1 -42.94 13.87 -4.03
CA MET A 1 -41.83 13.95 -3.04
C MET A 1 -41.71 12.66 -2.21
N SER A 2 -42.79 12.06 -1.69
CA SER A 2 -42.77 10.87 -0.80
C SER A 2 -42.12 9.59 -1.37
N HIS A 3 -42.38 9.24 -2.64
CA HIS A 3 -41.86 7.99 -3.22
C HIS A 3 -40.34 7.94 -3.37
N ARG A 4 -39.67 9.09 -3.51
CA ARG A 4 -38.19 9.15 -3.63
C ARG A 4 -37.48 8.79 -2.31
N TYR A 5 -38.07 9.13 -1.16
CA TYR A 5 -37.51 8.80 0.15
C TYR A 5 -37.71 7.33 0.54
N ILE A 6 -38.81 6.71 0.11
CA ILE A 6 -39.10 5.29 0.36
C ILE A 6 -38.11 4.39 -0.39
N VAL A 7 -37.77 4.72 -1.63
CA VAL A 7 -36.77 3.98 -2.43
C VAL A 7 -35.38 4.10 -1.79
N LEU A 8 -35.00 5.29 -1.32
CA LEU A 8 -33.75 5.52 -0.58
C LEU A 8 -33.67 4.71 0.73
N LEU A 9 -34.78 4.63 1.48
CA LEU A 9 -34.85 3.85 2.72
C LEU A 9 -34.73 2.34 2.46
N SER A 10 -35.37 1.82 1.40
CA SER A 10 -35.23 0.42 1.01
C SER A 10 -33.81 0.05 0.57
N LEU A 11 -33.09 0.97 -0.10
CA LEU A 11 -31.70 0.78 -0.50
C LEU A 11 -30.77 0.73 0.72
N VAL A 12 -31.00 1.57 1.74
CA VAL A 12 -30.21 1.55 2.98
C VAL A 12 -30.37 0.21 3.71
N SER A 13 -31.58 -0.33 3.79
CA SER A 13 -31.84 -1.64 4.41
C SER A 13 -31.18 -2.79 3.66
N LEU A 14 -31.16 -2.74 2.33
CA LEU A 14 -30.57 -3.78 1.49
C LEU A 14 -29.04 -3.74 1.52
N VAL A 15 -28.45 -2.54 1.54
CA VAL A 15 -27.00 -2.35 1.75
C VAL A 15 -26.56 -2.85 3.13
N PHE A 16 -27.34 -2.58 4.18
CA PHE A 16 -27.05 -3.07 5.53
C PHE A 16 -27.04 -4.60 5.60
N LEU A 17 -28.00 -5.26 4.96
CA LEU A 17 -28.10 -6.73 4.91
C LEU A 17 -26.95 -7.34 4.10
N ILE A 18 -26.59 -6.75 2.96
CA ILE A 18 -25.42 -7.12 2.16
C ILE A 18 -24.14 -7.04 3.02
N VAL A 19 -23.93 -5.93 3.73
CA VAL A 19 -22.75 -5.76 4.60
C VAL A 19 -22.68 -6.82 5.70
N LEU A 20 -23.82 -7.19 6.30
CA LEU A 20 -23.87 -8.16 7.39
C LEU A 20 -23.50 -9.59 6.92
N ILE A 21 -23.95 -9.99 5.72
CA ILE A 21 -23.62 -11.30 5.11
C ILE A 21 -22.18 -11.33 4.59
N LEU A 22 -21.71 -10.24 3.99
CA LEU A 22 -20.37 -10.17 3.42
C LEU A 22 -19.27 -10.06 4.48
N LYS A 23 -19.53 -9.40 5.62
CA LYS A 23 -18.54 -9.20 6.69
C LYS A 23 -17.82 -10.49 7.16
N PRO A 24 -18.51 -11.61 7.48
CA PRO A 24 -17.83 -12.84 7.88
C PRO A 24 -17.02 -13.48 6.75
N ILE A 25 -17.56 -13.49 5.52
CA ILE A 25 -16.89 -14.05 4.34
C ILE A 25 -15.60 -13.27 4.03
N ILE A 26 -15.69 -11.93 4.06
CA ILE A 26 -14.57 -11.02 3.89
C ILE A 26 -13.56 -11.19 5.03
N GLY A 27 -14.01 -11.45 6.26
CA GLY A 27 -13.15 -11.67 7.42
C GLY A 27 -12.25 -12.90 7.27
N VAL A 28 -12.81 -14.04 6.87
CA VAL A 28 -12.06 -15.29 6.66
C VAL A 28 -11.10 -15.15 5.48
N TYR A 29 -11.56 -14.59 4.36
CA TYR A 29 -10.72 -14.34 3.19
C TYR A 29 -9.56 -13.39 3.53
N ASN A 30 -9.84 -12.31 4.27
CA ASN A 30 -8.82 -11.37 4.70
C ASN A 30 -7.80 -12.01 5.65
N HIS A 31 -8.21 -12.86 6.60
CA HIS A 31 -7.27 -13.52 7.51
C HIS A 31 -6.27 -14.41 6.75
N LYS A 32 -6.77 -15.25 5.82
CA LYS A 32 -5.91 -16.07 4.95
C LYS A 32 -4.94 -15.21 4.13
N LYS A 33 -5.44 -14.14 3.51
CA LYS A 33 -4.63 -13.20 2.70
C LYS A 33 -3.59 -12.46 3.54
N LEU A 34 -3.91 -12.09 4.78
CA LEU A 34 -2.98 -11.39 5.68
C LEU A 34 -1.84 -12.30 6.15
N ILE A 35 -2.14 -13.56 6.51
CA ILE A 35 -1.11 -14.56 6.83
C ILE A 35 -0.17 -14.74 5.62
N ASP A 36 -0.71 -14.84 4.41
CA ASP A 36 0.09 -14.97 3.18
C ASP A 36 1.08 -13.81 2.98
N ILE A 37 0.67 -12.58 3.32
CA ILE A 37 1.53 -11.39 3.18
C ILE A 37 2.62 -11.38 4.25
N GLU A 38 2.29 -11.76 5.48
CA GLU A 38 3.22 -11.81 6.61
C GLU A 38 4.23 -12.98 6.51
N LEU A 39 3.92 -14.00 5.70
CA LEU A 39 4.64 -15.27 5.65
C LEU A 39 6.13 -15.12 5.31
N LYS A 40 6.46 -14.30 4.30
CA LYS A 40 7.85 -14.06 3.90
C LYS A 40 8.68 -13.46 5.04
N TRP A 41 8.08 -12.51 5.78
CA TRP A 41 8.71 -11.85 6.90
C TRP A 41 8.83 -12.78 8.10
N PHE A 42 7.84 -13.64 8.33
CA PHE A 42 7.94 -14.68 9.35
C PHE A 42 9.08 -15.66 9.06
N LEU A 43 9.26 -16.11 7.82
CA LEU A 43 10.35 -17.01 7.45
C LEU A 43 11.73 -16.36 7.65
N ILE A 44 11.89 -15.09 7.28
CA ILE A 44 13.14 -14.34 7.52
C ILE A 44 13.40 -14.23 9.02
N MET A 45 12.37 -13.90 9.81
CA MET A 45 12.49 -13.80 11.27
C MET A 45 12.85 -15.14 11.92
N LEU A 46 12.22 -16.23 11.47
CA LEU A 46 12.51 -17.58 11.93
C LEU A 46 13.94 -18.00 11.57
N SER A 47 14.41 -17.70 10.36
CA SER A 47 15.78 -17.95 9.93
C SER A 47 16.83 -17.24 10.80
N VAL A 48 16.57 -15.98 11.17
CA VAL A 48 17.45 -15.24 12.10
C VAL A 48 17.48 -15.88 13.48
N ILE A 49 16.32 -16.31 13.99
CA ILE A 49 16.19 -16.88 15.35
C ILE A 49 16.85 -18.25 15.46
N GLU A 50 16.64 -19.10 14.46
CA GLU A 50 17.35 -20.38 14.34
C GLU A 50 18.86 -20.16 14.18
N GLY A 51 19.27 -19.14 13.42
CA GLY A 51 20.68 -18.77 13.25
C GLY A 51 21.35 -18.31 14.55
N ILE A 52 20.61 -17.72 15.49
CA ILE A 52 21.11 -17.36 16.82
C ILE A 52 21.21 -18.59 17.75
N GLY A 53 20.67 -19.75 17.33
CA GLY A 53 20.62 -20.96 18.13
C GLY A 53 19.46 -21.00 19.12
N THR A 54 18.42 -20.20 18.88
CA THR A 54 17.19 -20.20 19.69
C THR A 54 16.08 -20.97 18.99
N ASN A 55 15.06 -21.40 19.75
CA ASN A 55 13.93 -22.19 19.24
C ASN A 55 12.75 -21.27 18.83
N ILE A 56 11.90 -21.72 17.89
CA ILE A 56 10.59 -21.11 17.58
C ILE A 56 9.75 -20.75 18.82
N GLY A 57 9.86 -21.48 19.93
CA GLY A 57 9.20 -21.12 21.20
C GLY A 57 9.55 -19.70 21.68
N PHE A 58 10.81 -19.30 21.56
CA PHE A 58 11.27 -17.94 21.90
C PHE A 58 10.68 -16.89 20.95
N LEU A 59 10.64 -17.19 19.65
CA LEU A 59 9.99 -16.33 18.65
C LEU A 59 8.52 -16.08 19.02
N ILE A 60 7.79 -17.12 19.40
CA ILE A 60 6.39 -17.01 19.78
C ILE A 60 6.20 -16.08 20.98
N GLU A 61 7.08 -16.17 22.00
CA GLU A 61 7.02 -15.27 23.15
C GLU A 61 7.23 -13.80 22.75
N LYS A 62 8.20 -13.53 21.87
CA LYS A 62 8.47 -12.17 21.37
C LYS A 62 7.31 -11.64 20.53
N LEU A 63 6.75 -12.44 19.62
CA LEU A 63 5.60 -12.05 18.81
C LEU A 63 4.34 -11.78 19.66
N LYS A 64 4.18 -12.48 20.79
CA LYS A 64 3.07 -12.24 21.71
C LYS A 64 3.18 -10.87 22.40
N LYS A 65 4.39 -10.47 22.80
CA LYS A 65 4.65 -9.16 23.42
C LYS A 65 4.51 -8.03 22.40
N THR A 66 5.03 -8.24 21.19
CA THR A 66 5.05 -7.22 20.15
C THR A 66 4.60 -7.83 18.81
N PRO A 67 3.30 -7.69 18.46
CA PRO A 67 2.71 -8.31 17.28
C PRO A 67 3.08 -7.54 16.00
N ILE A 68 4.35 -7.59 15.60
CA ILE A 68 4.84 -6.98 14.35
C ILE A 68 4.21 -7.65 13.14
N LEU A 69 3.99 -8.96 13.24
CA LEU A 69 3.25 -9.78 12.30
C LEU A 69 1.92 -10.18 12.98
N PRO A 70 0.89 -9.32 12.96
CA PRO A 70 -0.29 -9.50 13.81
C PRO A 70 -1.10 -10.76 13.48
N SER A 71 -1.14 -11.18 12.22
CA SER A 71 -1.92 -12.35 11.80
C SER A 71 -1.20 -13.64 12.17
N ILE A 72 0.12 -13.69 11.97
CA ILE A 72 0.95 -14.81 12.37
C ILE A 72 1.09 -14.87 13.89
N ALA A 73 1.24 -13.73 14.58
CA ALA A 73 1.29 -13.68 16.05
C ALA A 73 0.03 -14.27 16.69
N LYS A 74 -1.15 -14.10 16.08
CA LYS A 74 -2.38 -14.77 16.54
C LYS A 74 -2.30 -16.28 16.40
N GLU A 75 -1.84 -16.79 15.26
CA GLU A 75 -1.65 -18.24 15.06
C GLU A 75 -0.60 -18.81 16.02
N MET A 76 0.51 -18.10 16.22
CA MET A 76 1.57 -18.45 17.16
C MET A 76 1.12 -18.42 18.61
N ALA A 77 0.30 -17.44 19.01
CA ALA A 77 -0.28 -17.38 20.35
C ALA A 77 -1.21 -18.57 20.63
N VAL A 78 -1.91 -19.06 19.62
CA VAL A 78 -2.71 -20.29 19.75
C VAL A 78 -1.80 -21.51 19.93
N ILE A 79 -0.68 -21.59 19.21
CA ILE A 79 0.31 -22.67 19.38
C ILE A 79 0.91 -22.66 20.81
N ASP A 80 1.32 -21.50 21.32
CA ASP A 80 1.84 -21.37 22.70
C ASP A 80 0.79 -21.77 23.74
N ARG A 81 -0.47 -21.35 23.51
CA ARG A 81 -1.60 -21.73 24.37
C ARG A 81 -1.81 -23.25 24.35
N ASP A 82 -1.86 -23.86 23.17
CA ASP A 82 -2.12 -25.30 23.04
C ASP A 82 -0.95 -26.12 23.63
N SER A 83 0.30 -25.68 23.42
CA SER A 83 1.47 -26.28 24.08
C SER A 83 1.34 -26.25 25.62
N LYS A 84 0.90 -25.12 26.19
CA LYS A 84 0.75 -24.96 27.64
C LYS A 84 -0.45 -25.70 28.22
N ILE A 85 -1.58 -25.73 27.51
CA ILE A 85 -2.80 -26.42 27.96
C ILE A 85 -2.60 -27.93 27.93
N TYR A 86 -2.01 -28.45 26.85
CA TYR A 86 -1.83 -29.89 26.66
C TYR A 86 -0.50 -30.42 27.21
N PHE A 87 0.35 -29.54 27.78
CA PHE A 87 1.69 -29.87 28.28
C PHE A 87 2.56 -30.60 27.24
N VAL A 88 2.41 -30.22 25.97
CA VAL A 88 3.16 -30.78 24.84
C VAL A 88 4.25 -29.82 24.37
N SER A 89 5.28 -30.34 23.70
CA SER A 89 6.34 -29.50 23.13
C SER A 89 5.78 -28.51 22.10
N HIS A 90 6.45 -27.36 21.91
CA HIS A 90 6.05 -26.40 20.86
C HIS A 90 6.03 -27.05 19.48
N ILE A 91 6.92 -28.01 19.20
CA ILE A 91 6.96 -28.75 17.93
C ILE A 91 5.72 -29.64 17.75
N ASP A 92 5.29 -30.35 18.79
CA ASP A 92 4.07 -31.18 18.72
C ASP A 92 2.81 -30.32 18.62
N ALA A 93 2.76 -29.19 19.34
CA ALA A 93 1.68 -28.21 19.22
C ALA A 93 1.61 -27.62 17.80
N ILE A 94 2.76 -27.36 17.17
CA ILE A 94 2.85 -26.93 15.77
C ILE A 94 2.26 -27.99 14.83
N LEU A 95 2.61 -29.26 15.01
CA LEU A 95 2.09 -30.36 14.18
C LEU A 95 0.57 -30.48 14.28
N TYR A 96 0.02 -30.34 15.48
CA TYR A 96 -1.43 -30.35 15.70
C TYR A 96 -2.09 -29.12 15.05
N ARG A 97 -1.55 -27.92 15.30
CA ARG A 97 -2.10 -26.66 14.77
C ARG A 97 -2.06 -26.64 13.25
N ALA A 98 -0.97 -27.10 12.64
CA ALA A 98 -0.81 -27.09 11.20
C ALA A 98 -1.90 -27.89 10.46
N LYS A 99 -2.46 -28.94 11.08
CA LYS A 99 -3.57 -29.71 10.49
C LYS A 99 -4.89 -28.91 10.41
N ILE A 100 -5.06 -27.90 11.27
CA ILE A 100 -6.31 -27.14 11.44
C ILE A 100 -6.20 -25.74 10.81
N THR A 101 -4.99 -25.23 10.59
CA THR A 101 -4.74 -23.91 10.01
C THR A 101 -5.39 -23.76 8.62
N PRO A 102 -6.22 -22.71 8.37
CA PRO A 102 -6.93 -22.52 7.10
C PRO A 102 -6.02 -22.10 5.94
N ASN A 103 -4.80 -21.66 6.25
CA ASN A 103 -3.80 -21.29 5.27
C ASN A 103 -2.88 -22.48 4.95
N GLU A 104 -3.03 -23.04 3.74
CA GLU A 104 -2.23 -24.15 3.23
C GLU A 104 -0.71 -23.86 3.20
N LYS A 105 -0.30 -22.61 2.97
CA LYS A 105 1.12 -22.25 2.93
C LYS A 105 1.74 -22.28 4.32
N LEU A 106 1.08 -21.64 5.29
CA LEU A 106 1.51 -21.66 6.68
C LEU A 106 1.53 -23.10 7.20
N LYS A 107 0.51 -23.90 6.91
CA LYS A 107 0.47 -25.34 7.21
C LYS A 107 1.69 -26.08 6.66
N ARG A 108 2.03 -25.90 5.39
CA ARG A 108 3.19 -26.55 4.76
C ARG A 108 4.51 -26.16 5.44
N ILE A 109 4.69 -24.88 5.77
CA ILE A 109 5.88 -24.38 6.45
C ILE A 109 5.98 -24.94 7.86
N LEU A 110 4.89 -24.90 8.63
CA LEU A 110 4.85 -25.43 9.99
C LEU A 110 5.16 -26.94 10.05
N LEU A 111 4.55 -27.73 9.15
CA LEU A 111 4.82 -29.17 9.05
C LEU A 111 6.26 -29.44 8.61
N GLY A 112 6.75 -28.71 7.60
CA GLY A 112 8.12 -28.89 7.10
C GLY A 112 9.17 -28.52 8.14
N TYR A 113 8.96 -27.42 8.88
CA TYR A 113 9.83 -27.01 9.99
C TYR A 113 9.83 -28.06 11.11
N ALA A 114 8.65 -28.49 11.57
CA ALA A 114 8.55 -29.50 12.63
C ALA A 114 9.19 -30.84 12.23
N SER A 115 9.05 -31.27 10.98
CA SER A 115 9.72 -32.48 10.45
C SER A 115 11.23 -32.32 10.48
N LYS A 116 11.74 -31.20 9.97
CA LYS A 116 13.19 -30.95 9.89
C LYS A 116 13.86 -30.84 11.26
N VAL A 117 13.21 -30.18 12.20
CA VAL A 117 13.67 -30.10 13.60
C VAL A 117 13.69 -31.50 14.24
N ARG A 118 12.64 -32.31 14.02
CA ARG A 118 12.54 -33.67 14.58
C ARG A 118 13.54 -34.66 13.98
N GLU A 119 13.86 -34.49 12.70
CA GLU A 119 14.89 -35.25 11.99
C GLU A 119 16.33 -34.83 12.40
N GLY A 120 16.49 -33.73 13.15
CA GLY A 120 17.82 -33.18 13.47
C GLY A 120 18.58 -32.66 12.24
N GLY A 121 17.88 -32.35 11.16
CA GLY A 121 18.48 -31.86 9.92
C GLY A 121 18.83 -30.37 9.97
N ASP A 122 19.51 -29.88 8.93
CA ASP A 122 19.84 -28.46 8.80
C ASP A 122 18.59 -27.61 8.48
N VAL A 123 17.99 -27.06 9.53
CA VAL A 123 16.81 -26.18 9.47
C VAL A 123 17.13 -24.87 8.76
N SER A 124 18.34 -24.34 8.92
CA SER A 124 18.77 -23.06 8.34
C SER A 124 18.82 -23.13 6.81
N THR A 125 19.39 -24.20 6.25
CA THR A 125 19.41 -24.41 4.80
C THR A 125 18.01 -24.61 4.23
N TRP A 126 17.16 -25.38 4.93
CA TRP A 126 15.76 -25.54 4.53
C TRP A 126 14.99 -24.21 4.56
N LEU A 127 15.19 -23.38 5.59
CA LEU A 127 14.57 -22.06 5.69
C LEU A 127 15.03 -21.12 4.58
N LYS A 128 16.33 -21.10 4.25
CA LYS A 128 16.87 -20.32 3.12
C LYS A 128 16.17 -20.69 1.80
N SER A 129 16.06 -22.00 1.51
CA SER A 129 15.34 -22.48 0.33
C SER A 129 13.86 -22.07 0.31
N ARG A 130 13.17 -22.14 1.45
CA ARG A 130 11.76 -21.70 1.56
C ARG A 130 11.58 -20.20 1.45
N ILE A 131 12.53 -19.41 1.95
CA ILE A 131 12.55 -17.94 1.76
C ILE A 131 12.65 -17.63 0.26
N ASP A 132 13.57 -18.28 -0.45
CA ASP A 132 13.79 -18.06 -1.89
C ASP A 132 12.56 -18.43 -2.72
N GLU A 133 11.92 -19.56 -2.42
CA GLU A 133 10.67 -19.96 -3.07
C GLU A 133 9.53 -18.93 -2.86
N GLU A 134 9.38 -18.40 -1.64
CA GLU A 134 8.33 -17.43 -1.33
C GLU A 134 8.65 -16.03 -1.88
N ILE A 135 9.92 -15.63 -1.96
CA ILE A 135 10.34 -14.41 -2.65
C ILE A 135 10.01 -14.51 -4.14
N LEU A 136 10.46 -15.58 -4.81
CA LEU A 136 10.18 -15.80 -6.23
C LEU A 136 8.68 -15.84 -6.52
N ARG A 137 7.90 -16.54 -5.68
CA ARG A 137 6.43 -16.58 -5.81
C ARG A 137 5.82 -15.19 -5.70
N ASN A 138 6.27 -14.38 -4.74
CA ASN A 138 5.83 -13.00 -4.63
C ASN A 138 6.22 -12.17 -5.86
N GLU A 139 7.39 -12.43 -6.46
CA GLU A 139 7.80 -11.80 -7.72
C GLU A 139 6.81 -12.08 -8.83
N PHE A 140 6.50 -13.36 -9.05
CA PHE A 140 5.53 -13.77 -10.05
C PHE A 140 4.15 -13.17 -9.76
N GLY A 141 3.72 -13.17 -8.50
CA GLY A 141 2.44 -12.59 -8.10
C GLY A 141 2.34 -11.10 -8.43
N ILE A 142 3.38 -10.32 -8.14
CA ILE A 142 3.37 -8.89 -8.42
C ILE A 142 3.60 -8.61 -9.92
N ARG A 143 4.42 -9.39 -10.62
CA ARG A 143 4.59 -9.30 -12.08
C ARG A 143 3.26 -9.54 -12.79
N LEU A 144 2.54 -10.60 -12.46
CA LEU A 144 1.22 -10.88 -13.01
C LEU A 144 0.22 -9.76 -12.68
N TYR A 145 0.31 -9.15 -11.50
CA TYR A 145 -0.47 -7.96 -11.16
C TYR A 145 -0.15 -6.78 -12.09
N ILE A 146 1.12 -6.48 -12.33
CA ILE A 146 1.50 -5.40 -13.24
C ILE A 146 1.01 -5.70 -14.66
N GLU A 147 1.31 -6.90 -15.18
CA GLU A 147 1.03 -7.29 -16.56
C GLU A 147 -0.47 -7.43 -16.85
N ARG A 148 -1.26 -8.00 -15.93
CA ARG A 148 -2.67 -8.33 -16.21
C ARG A 148 -3.67 -7.42 -15.53
N ILE A 149 -3.35 -6.86 -14.37
CA ILE A 149 -4.32 -6.09 -13.59
C ILE A 149 -4.08 -4.60 -13.78
N ALA A 150 -2.86 -4.13 -13.58
CA ALA A 150 -2.55 -2.71 -13.69
C ALA A 150 -2.70 -2.23 -15.15
N ILE A 151 -2.28 -3.04 -16.13
CA ILE A 151 -2.51 -2.75 -17.55
C ILE A 151 -4.01 -2.68 -17.86
N THR A 152 -4.79 -3.69 -17.47
CA THR A 152 -6.22 -3.72 -17.79
C THR A 152 -7.01 -2.62 -17.09
N ILE A 153 -6.71 -2.29 -15.83
CA ILE A 153 -7.32 -1.14 -15.14
C ILE A 153 -6.95 0.17 -15.85
N SER A 154 -5.70 0.30 -16.29
CA SER A 154 -5.27 1.48 -17.05
C SER A 154 -5.97 1.58 -18.40
N GLN A 155 -6.23 0.46 -19.08
CA GLN A 155 -7.00 0.42 -20.33
C GLN A 155 -8.48 0.76 -20.12
N ILE A 156 -9.10 0.28 -19.04
CA ILE A 156 -10.48 0.65 -18.67
C ILE A 156 -10.54 2.15 -18.30
N ALA A 157 -9.54 2.64 -17.57
CA ALA A 157 -9.42 4.06 -17.26
C ALA A 157 -9.25 4.90 -18.54
N LEU A 158 -8.45 4.45 -19.51
CA LEU A 158 -8.40 5.11 -20.82
C LEU A 158 -9.77 5.12 -21.50
N MET A 159 -10.49 4.00 -21.53
CA MET A 159 -11.81 3.96 -22.16
C MET A 159 -12.77 4.98 -21.52
N ILE A 160 -12.77 5.08 -20.19
CA ILE A 160 -13.70 5.94 -19.45
C ILE A 160 -13.26 7.41 -19.43
N TYR A 161 -11.96 7.71 -19.34
CA TYR A 161 -11.49 9.09 -19.22
C TYR A 161 -10.99 9.67 -20.54
N VAL A 162 -10.77 8.86 -21.56
CA VAL A 162 -10.28 9.32 -22.86
C VAL A 162 -11.33 9.12 -23.93
N ILE A 163 -11.72 7.88 -24.15
CA ILE A 163 -12.59 7.52 -25.27
C ILE A 163 -14.02 7.99 -25.02
N LEU A 164 -14.54 7.83 -23.79
CA LEU A 164 -15.90 8.25 -23.45
C LEU A 164 -16.07 9.78 -23.55
N PRO A 165 -15.19 10.62 -22.97
CA PRO A 165 -15.13 12.05 -23.26
C PRO A 165 -15.03 12.39 -24.75
N LEU A 166 -14.20 11.68 -25.52
CA LEU A 166 -14.04 11.91 -26.95
C LEU A 166 -15.37 11.69 -27.70
N ILE A 167 -16.04 10.57 -27.44
CA ILE A 167 -17.35 10.25 -28.05
C ILE A 167 -18.40 11.25 -27.59
N MET A 168 -18.35 11.70 -26.34
CA MET A 168 -19.28 12.69 -25.80
C MET A 168 -19.05 14.08 -26.41
N VAL A 169 -17.80 14.46 -26.65
CA VAL A 169 -17.44 15.72 -27.33
C VAL A 169 -17.91 15.66 -28.79
N SER A 170 -17.76 14.54 -29.49
CA SER A 170 -18.27 14.38 -30.85
C SER A 170 -19.81 14.30 -30.93
N THR A 171 -20.47 13.82 -29.89
CA THR A 171 -21.95 13.74 -29.78
C THR A 171 -22.58 14.87 -28.97
N SER A 172 -21.79 15.90 -28.62
CA SER A 172 -22.21 17.03 -27.77
C SER A 172 -23.36 17.86 -28.35
N MET A 173 -23.69 17.65 -29.63
CA MET A 173 -24.87 18.22 -30.27
C MET A 173 -26.18 17.50 -29.90
N VAL A 174 -26.11 16.27 -29.38
CA VAL A 174 -27.26 15.38 -29.11
C VAL A 174 -27.38 15.03 -27.61
N LEU A 175 -26.27 14.94 -26.88
CA LEU A 175 -26.26 14.53 -25.46
C LEU A 175 -25.94 15.70 -24.52
N ASN A 176 -26.59 15.73 -23.35
CA ASN A 176 -26.32 16.72 -22.31
C ASN A 176 -24.89 16.53 -21.73
N MET A 177 -24.04 17.53 -21.95
CA MET A 177 -22.65 17.61 -21.50
C MET A 177 -22.47 17.42 -19.98
N GLN A 178 -23.49 17.71 -19.17
CA GLN A 178 -23.44 17.50 -17.72
C GLN A 178 -23.45 16.00 -17.36
N LEU A 179 -24.06 15.15 -18.18
CA LEU A 179 -24.18 13.71 -17.92
C LEU A 179 -22.82 13.01 -17.99
N SER A 180 -21.93 13.46 -18.86
CA SER A 180 -20.59 12.88 -19.05
C SER A 180 -19.64 13.21 -17.88
N ILE A 181 -19.69 14.44 -17.38
CA ILE A 181 -18.95 14.86 -16.18
C ILE A 181 -19.40 14.02 -14.98
N VAL A 182 -20.71 13.82 -14.83
CA VAL A 182 -21.27 12.98 -13.76
C VAL A 182 -20.82 11.52 -13.90
N ILE A 183 -20.84 10.93 -15.10
CA ILE A 183 -20.38 9.55 -15.33
C ILE A 183 -18.88 9.41 -15.04
N ALA A 184 -18.05 10.31 -15.55
CA ALA A 184 -16.60 10.29 -15.31
C ALA A 184 -16.31 10.40 -13.81
N VAL A 185 -16.99 11.31 -13.13
CA VAL A 185 -16.81 11.53 -11.70
C VAL A 185 -17.30 10.35 -10.86
N LEU A 186 -18.42 9.71 -11.20
CA LEU A 186 -18.91 8.52 -10.50
C LEU A 186 -18.07 7.27 -10.80
N ALA A 187 -17.44 7.19 -11.97
CA ALA A 187 -16.55 6.08 -12.32
C ALA A 187 -15.24 6.10 -11.51
N THR A 188 -14.80 7.26 -11.01
CA THR A 188 -13.55 7.38 -10.24
C THR A 188 -13.53 6.61 -8.94
N PRO A 189 -14.47 6.75 -7.98
CA PRO A 189 -14.44 5.96 -6.76
C PRO A 189 -14.58 4.46 -7.05
N PHE A 190 -15.31 4.10 -8.11
CA PHE A 190 -15.47 2.72 -8.53
C PHE A 190 -14.14 2.11 -9.01
N LEU A 191 -13.43 2.80 -9.91
CA LEU A 191 -12.12 2.36 -10.39
C LEU A 191 -11.04 2.40 -9.29
N ILE A 192 -11.06 3.41 -8.42
CA ILE A 192 -10.17 3.47 -7.25
C ILE A 192 -10.44 2.28 -6.31
N SER A 193 -11.70 1.91 -6.09
CA SER A 193 -12.09 0.76 -5.27
C SER A 193 -11.62 -0.57 -5.87
N ILE A 194 -11.75 -0.73 -7.19
CA ILE A 194 -11.23 -1.89 -7.92
C ILE A 194 -9.70 -1.94 -7.83
N ALA A 195 -9.03 -0.82 -8.11
CA ALA A 195 -7.57 -0.72 -8.04
C ALA A 195 -7.05 -1.01 -6.61
N TYR A 196 -7.73 -0.51 -5.58
CA TYR A 196 -7.40 -0.79 -4.19
C TYR A 196 -7.62 -2.26 -3.82
N SER A 197 -8.70 -2.89 -4.32
CA SER A 197 -9.03 -4.29 -4.02
C SER A 197 -8.03 -5.26 -4.62
N ILE A 198 -7.51 -4.95 -5.79
CA ILE A 198 -6.60 -5.83 -6.52
C ILE A 198 -5.13 -5.56 -6.16
N ARG A 199 -4.81 -4.40 -5.57
CA ARG A 199 -3.46 -4.07 -5.10
C ARG A 199 -2.89 -5.17 -4.18
N PRO A 200 -1.62 -5.60 -4.36
CA PRO A 200 -0.91 -6.36 -3.34
C PRO A 200 -0.77 -5.49 -2.08
N LYS A 201 -1.34 -5.96 -0.96
CA LYS A 201 -1.37 -5.21 0.30
C LYS A 201 0.05 -5.21 0.91
N THR A 202 0.56 -4.02 1.23
CA THR A 202 1.77 -3.87 2.07
C THR A 202 1.39 -3.87 3.55
N LEU A 203 2.31 -4.25 4.43
CA LEU A 203 2.08 -4.34 5.89
C LEU A 203 2.22 -3.00 6.61
N ASP A 204 2.30 -1.90 5.86
CA ASP A 204 2.47 -0.56 6.42
C ASP A 204 1.23 -0.17 7.26
N LEU A 205 1.47 0.34 8.46
CA LEU A 205 0.41 0.80 9.35
C LEU A 205 -0.03 2.19 8.91
N ILE A 206 -0.76 2.26 7.80
CA ILE A 206 -1.43 3.48 7.37
C ILE A 206 -2.84 3.42 7.94
N PRO A 207 -3.19 4.29 8.91
CA PRO A 207 -4.47 4.16 9.59
C PRO A 207 -5.60 4.39 8.59
N ILE A 208 -6.56 3.44 8.54
CA ILE A 208 -7.64 3.44 7.54
C ILE A 208 -8.45 4.74 7.57
N LYS A 209 -8.51 5.39 8.74
CA LYS A 209 -9.11 6.70 8.98
C LYS A 209 -8.60 7.76 8.00
N TYR A 210 -7.31 7.73 7.65
CA TYR A 210 -6.73 8.69 6.72
C TYR A 210 -7.11 8.43 5.26
N VAL A 211 -7.52 7.22 4.89
CA VAL A 211 -8.03 6.90 3.54
C VAL A 211 -9.54 7.14 3.44
N VAL A 212 -10.28 6.81 4.50
CA VAL A 212 -11.76 6.93 4.51
C VAL A 212 -12.20 8.40 4.65
N ILE A 213 -11.52 9.22 5.44
CA ILE A 213 -11.86 10.64 5.62
C ILE A 213 -11.90 11.45 4.32
N PRO A 214 -10.86 11.45 3.45
CA PRO A 214 -10.89 12.25 2.22
C PRO A 214 -11.95 11.76 1.23
N ILE A 215 -12.20 10.44 1.17
CA ILE A 215 -13.26 9.87 0.32
C ILE A 215 -14.65 10.28 0.85
N ALA A 216 -14.87 10.17 2.16
CA ALA A 216 -16.13 10.59 2.78
C ALA A 216 -16.34 12.10 2.66
N LEU A 217 -15.29 12.90 2.83
CA LEU A 217 -15.32 14.35 2.68
C LEU A 217 -15.59 14.76 1.24
N TYR A 218 -15.01 14.06 0.26
CA TYR A 218 -15.30 14.24 -1.16
C TYR A 218 -16.76 13.93 -1.51
N ILE A 219 -17.30 12.82 -1.01
CA ILE A 219 -18.70 12.45 -1.23
C ILE A 219 -19.63 13.48 -0.56
N ALA A 220 -19.33 13.89 0.67
CA ALA A 220 -20.11 14.87 1.41
C ALA A 220 -20.09 16.26 0.75
N LEU A 221 -18.92 16.76 0.35
CA LEU A 221 -18.79 18.04 -0.36
C LEU A 221 -19.48 17.99 -1.73
N SER A 222 -19.39 16.87 -2.44
CA SER A 222 -20.07 16.68 -3.72
C SER A 222 -21.59 16.81 -3.58
N ILE A 223 -22.18 16.15 -2.58
CA ILE A 223 -23.63 16.20 -2.30
C ILE A 223 -24.08 17.61 -1.87
N VAL A 224 -23.32 18.26 -0.99
CA VAL A 224 -23.67 19.60 -0.47
C VAL A 224 -23.55 20.68 -1.55
N LEU A 225 -22.47 20.66 -2.34
CA LEU A 225 -22.22 21.67 -3.36
C LEU A 225 -23.10 21.49 -4.61
N TYR A 226 -23.61 20.28 -4.87
CA TYR A 226 -24.51 20.02 -6.00
C TYR A 226 -25.79 20.87 -5.93
N VAL A 227 -26.27 21.16 -4.71
CA VAL A 227 -27.45 21.99 -4.46
C VAL A 227 -27.23 23.46 -4.86
N PHE A 228 -25.98 23.96 -4.84
CA PHE A 228 -25.68 25.38 -5.03
C PHE A 228 -25.07 25.72 -6.40
N ILE A 229 -24.28 24.82 -6.99
CA ILE A 229 -23.42 25.13 -8.15
C ILE A 229 -23.49 24.06 -9.26
N GLU A 230 -24.50 23.18 -9.20
CA GLU A 230 -24.75 22.09 -10.16
C GLU A 230 -23.48 21.32 -10.56
N GLY A 231 -22.95 21.53 -11.77
CA GLY A 231 -21.80 20.81 -12.33
C GLY A 231 -20.44 21.21 -11.77
N TYR A 232 -20.28 22.44 -11.25
CA TYR A 232 -19.00 22.90 -10.68
C TYR A 232 -18.77 22.35 -9.26
N SER A 233 -19.83 21.84 -8.62
CA SER A 233 -19.79 21.20 -7.29
C SER A 233 -18.74 20.08 -7.20
N LEU A 234 -18.59 19.33 -8.29
CA LEU A 234 -17.67 18.21 -8.37
C LEU A 234 -16.22 18.72 -8.33
N ILE A 235 -15.89 19.77 -9.09
CA ILE A 235 -14.54 20.35 -9.17
C ILE A 235 -14.10 20.92 -7.81
N PHE A 236 -14.99 21.63 -7.11
CA PHE A 236 -14.69 22.15 -5.78
C PHE A 236 -14.58 21.04 -4.72
N SER A 237 -15.41 20.00 -4.83
CA SER A 237 -15.27 18.82 -3.97
C SER A 237 -13.93 18.10 -4.19
N TRP A 238 -13.46 18.03 -5.44
CA TRP A 238 -12.14 17.49 -5.79
C TRP A 238 -10.99 18.28 -5.17
N ILE A 239 -11.04 19.62 -5.22
CA ILE A 239 -10.03 20.49 -4.58
C ILE A 239 -10.00 20.24 -3.06
N GLY A 240 -11.17 20.08 -2.43
CA GLY A 240 -11.27 19.70 -1.02
C GLY A 240 -10.65 18.34 -0.71
N GLY A 241 -10.88 17.33 -1.56
CA GLY A 241 -10.27 16.01 -1.45
C GLY A 241 -8.74 16.03 -1.61
N ILE A 242 -8.23 16.83 -2.56
CA ILE A 242 -6.79 17.04 -2.79
C ILE A 242 -6.13 17.65 -1.54
N LEU A 243 -6.73 18.70 -0.99
CA LEU A 243 -6.24 19.37 0.21
C LEU A 243 -6.24 18.44 1.43
N ALA A 244 -7.30 17.64 1.60
CA ALA A 244 -7.38 16.63 2.65
C ALA A 244 -6.33 15.51 2.48
N SER A 245 -5.96 15.18 1.24
CA SER A 245 -4.95 14.17 0.91
C SER A 245 -3.51 14.61 1.19
N TYR A 246 -3.23 15.91 1.39
CA TYR A 246 -1.86 16.39 1.64
C TYR A 246 -1.22 15.77 2.89
N LYS A 247 -2.01 15.59 3.95
CA LYS A 247 -1.52 14.96 5.20
C LYS A 247 -1.13 13.50 4.99
N ILE A 248 -1.83 12.79 4.11
CA ILE A 248 -1.55 11.40 3.72
C ILE A 248 -0.25 11.33 2.93
N TYR A 249 -0.05 12.26 1.99
CA TYR A 249 1.19 12.36 1.23
C TYR A 249 2.40 12.48 2.14
N LYS A 250 2.33 13.35 3.16
CA LYS A 250 3.42 13.53 4.12
C LYS A 250 3.73 12.23 4.89
N ILE A 251 2.70 11.58 5.43
CA ILE A 251 2.86 10.32 6.19
C ILE A 251 3.41 9.20 5.29
N SER A 252 2.90 9.08 4.07
CA SER A 252 3.36 8.09 3.09
C SER A 252 4.82 8.33 2.70
N ARG A 253 5.21 9.60 2.48
CA ARG A 253 6.57 9.97 2.13
C ARG A 253 7.54 9.72 3.29
N GLU A 254 7.14 10.01 4.53
CA GLU A 254 7.91 9.64 5.72
C GLU A 254 8.12 8.12 5.78
N GLY A 255 7.08 7.32 5.48
CA GLY A 255 7.18 5.87 5.38
C GLY A 255 8.17 5.41 4.31
N GLU A 256 8.12 5.97 3.10
CA GLU A 256 9.05 5.63 2.01
C GLU A 256 10.52 5.95 2.35
N ILE A 257 10.77 7.08 3.04
CA ILE A 257 12.10 7.47 3.49
C ILE A 257 12.62 6.45 4.51
N LEU A 258 11.83 6.14 5.55
CA LEU A 258 12.19 5.15 6.57
C LEU A 258 12.44 3.76 5.96
N ASP A 259 11.62 3.37 4.98
CA ASP A 259 11.75 2.11 4.24
C ASP A 259 13.09 2.02 3.50
N ARG A 260 13.50 3.07 2.81
CA ARG A 260 14.78 3.10 2.08
C ARG A 260 15.95 3.08 3.05
N ASP A 261 15.91 3.97 4.04
CA ASP A 261 16.99 4.17 5.00
C ASP A 261 17.15 2.96 5.94
N SER A 262 16.11 2.13 6.12
CA SER A 262 16.19 0.90 6.92
C SER A 262 17.22 -0.12 6.40
N LEU A 263 17.41 -0.21 5.08
CA LEU A 263 18.43 -1.06 4.47
C LEU A 263 19.83 -0.52 4.74
N GLU A 264 19.97 0.80 4.68
CA GLU A 264 21.23 1.48 4.96
C GLU A 264 21.61 1.37 6.43
N VAL A 265 20.63 1.50 7.35
CA VAL A 265 20.82 1.18 8.78
C VAL A 265 21.34 -0.25 8.93
N LEU A 266 20.69 -1.23 8.33
CA LEU A 266 21.07 -2.62 8.48
C LEU A 266 22.46 -2.91 7.92
N LYS A 267 22.79 -2.38 6.73
CA LYS A 267 24.11 -2.46 6.12
C LYS A 267 25.20 -1.92 7.05
N ASN A 268 25.01 -0.69 7.54
CA ASN A 268 25.99 -0.05 8.42
C ASN A 268 26.12 -0.77 9.77
N VAL A 269 25.02 -1.32 10.31
CA VAL A 269 25.08 -2.15 11.52
C VAL A 269 25.91 -3.42 11.28
N VAL A 270 25.77 -4.08 10.13
CA VAL A 270 26.58 -5.24 9.76
C VAL A 270 28.06 -4.86 9.67
N GLU A 271 28.38 -3.77 8.95
CA GLU A 271 29.75 -3.29 8.79
C GLU A 271 30.41 -2.94 10.13
N LEU A 272 29.72 -2.19 10.99
CA LEU A 272 30.21 -1.86 12.32
C LEU A 272 30.29 -3.08 13.25
N ARG A 273 29.40 -4.06 13.08
CA ARG A 273 29.46 -5.32 13.84
C ARG A 273 30.71 -6.12 13.47
N ARG A 274 31.10 -6.17 12.18
CA ARG A 274 32.37 -6.75 11.74
C ARG A 274 33.57 -6.07 12.39
N SER A 275 33.47 -4.77 12.64
CA SER A 275 34.48 -4.00 13.39
C SER A 275 34.40 -4.16 14.92
N GLY A 276 33.51 -5.03 15.44
CA GLY A 276 33.41 -5.35 16.86
C GLY A 276 32.46 -4.46 17.68
N TYR A 277 31.73 -3.53 17.06
CA TYR A 277 30.76 -2.70 17.78
C TYR A 277 29.53 -3.52 18.22
N SER A 278 28.92 -3.12 19.34
CA SER A 278 27.60 -3.65 19.74
C SER A 278 26.50 -3.01 18.90
N ILE A 279 25.37 -3.69 18.71
CA ILE A 279 24.25 -3.19 17.89
C ILE A 279 23.79 -1.79 18.32
N ILE A 280 23.68 -1.55 19.64
CA ILE A 280 23.29 -0.23 20.16
C ILE A 280 24.34 0.83 19.80
N LYS A 281 25.63 0.56 20.04
CA LYS A 281 26.71 1.50 19.68
C LYS A 281 26.78 1.75 18.17
N SER A 282 26.53 0.73 17.35
CA SER A 282 26.45 0.87 15.90
C SER A 282 25.33 1.83 15.50
N LEU A 283 24.15 1.69 16.09
CA LEU A 283 23.03 2.61 15.84
C LEU A 283 23.34 4.04 16.30
N GLU A 284 24.04 4.22 17.42
CA GLU A 284 24.50 5.55 17.88
C GLU A 284 25.48 6.18 16.89
N HIS A 285 26.46 5.42 16.40
CA HIS A 285 27.39 5.88 15.37
C HIS A 285 26.68 6.28 14.08
N ILE A 286 25.66 5.52 13.66
CA ILE A 286 24.87 5.82 12.45
C ILE A 286 24.08 7.12 12.59
N VAL A 287 23.54 7.42 13.78
CA VAL A 287 22.85 8.69 14.03
C VAL A 287 23.83 9.87 14.00
N GLN A 288 25.04 9.69 14.55
CA GLN A 288 26.07 10.73 14.61
C GLN A 288 26.74 11.01 13.26
N SER A 289 26.89 9.99 12.40
CA SER A 289 27.57 10.11 11.11
C SER A 289 26.77 10.86 10.05
N ASN A 290 25.53 11.24 10.33
CA ASN A 290 24.64 12.02 9.47
C ASN A 290 24.41 11.39 8.07
N ILE A 291 24.56 10.07 7.95
CA ILE A 291 24.41 9.33 6.68
C ILE A 291 22.94 9.23 6.25
N LEU A 292 22.03 9.12 7.21
CA LEU A 292 20.60 8.91 6.97
C LEU A 292 19.84 10.21 6.68
N ASP A 293 18.61 10.12 6.19
CA ASP A 293 17.74 11.30 6.08
C ASP A 293 17.37 11.86 7.48
N LYS A 294 17.18 13.17 7.58
CA LYS A 294 16.83 13.86 8.85
C LYS A 294 15.60 13.26 9.54
N VAL A 295 14.63 12.78 8.75
CA VAL A 295 13.42 12.13 9.30
C VAL A 295 13.80 10.85 10.05
N THR A 296 14.63 10.01 9.43
CA THR A 296 15.07 8.73 10.00
C THR A 296 15.95 8.95 11.22
N GLN A 297 16.89 9.89 11.15
CA GLN A 297 17.77 10.24 12.28
C GLN A 297 16.97 10.64 13.51
N LYS A 298 16.00 11.56 13.37
CA LYS A 298 15.16 12.01 14.48
C LYS A 298 14.38 10.85 15.10
N ARG A 299 13.89 9.90 14.29
CA ARG A 299 13.18 8.72 14.80
C ARG A 299 14.12 7.76 15.54
N LEU A 300 15.30 7.51 14.98
CA LEU A 300 16.30 6.63 15.58
C LEU A 300 16.87 7.23 16.86
N GLU A 301 17.09 8.54 16.93
CA GLU A 301 17.50 9.26 18.14
C GLU A 301 16.48 9.12 19.26
N VAL A 302 15.18 9.26 18.96
CA VAL A 302 14.11 9.03 19.96
C VAL A 302 14.11 7.57 20.45
N ILE A 303 14.35 6.61 19.56
CA ILE A 303 14.47 5.19 19.94
C ILE A 303 15.70 5.01 20.86
N LEU A 304 16.87 5.49 20.47
CA LEU A 304 18.12 5.34 21.21
C LEU A 304 18.07 6.02 22.59
N ASN A 305 17.46 7.20 22.69
CA ASN A 305 17.29 7.88 23.97
C ASN A 305 16.43 7.06 24.94
N LYS A 306 15.42 6.32 24.44
CA LYS A 306 14.63 5.39 25.27
C LYS A 306 15.41 4.11 25.61
N VAL A 307 16.25 3.61 24.69
CA VAL A 307 17.14 2.48 24.99
C VAL A 307 18.12 2.83 26.12
N LYS A 308 18.69 4.04 26.10
CA LYS A 308 19.55 4.56 27.17
C LYS A 308 18.84 4.65 28.53
N GLN A 309 17.51 4.76 28.54
CA GLN A 309 16.68 4.75 29.75
C GLN A 309 16.37 3.32 30.24
N GLY A 310 16.95 2.28 29.62
CA GLY A 310 16.82 0.89 30.05
C GLY A 310 15.70 0.10 29.38
N ALA A 311 14.96 0.70 28.43
CA ALA A 311 13.93 -0.01 27.68
C ALA A 311 14.52 -0.89 26.57
N SER A 312 13.93 -2.06 26.32
CA SER A 312 14.40 -2.94 25.24
C SER A 312 14.01 -2.38 23.87
N LEU A 313 14.85 -2.64 22.85
CA LEU A 313 14.54 -2.27 21.46
C LEU A 313 13.23 -2.90 20.99
N THR A 314 12.94 -4.12 21.46
CA THR A 314 11.70 -4.83 21.15
C THR A 314 10.48 -4.09 21.70
N GLU A 315 10.51 -3.60 22.94
CA GLU A 315 9.39 -2.92 23.60
C GLU A 315 9.16 -1.49 23.09
N ILE A 316 10.23 -0.76 22.76
CA ILE A 316 10.12 0.63 22.28
C ILE A 316 9.34 0.70 20.95
N ILE A 317 9.52 -0.30 20.11
CA ILE A 317 8.89 -0.39 18.79
C ILE A 317 7.37 -0.51 18.88
N SER A 318 6.85 -1.23 19.87
CA SER A 318 5.40 -1.37 20.07
C SER A 318 4.75 -0.04 20.51
N THR A 319 5.53 0.84 21.13
CA THR A 319 5.09 2.14 21.65
C THR A 319 5.17 3.25 20.61
N ILE A 320 6.29 3.32 19.84
CA ILE A 320 6.51 4.41 18.87
C ILE A 320 5.77 4.16 17.55
N GLN A 321 5.59 2.88 17.18
CA GLN A 321 4.92 2.43 15.95
C GLN A 321 5.27 3.28 14.72
N PRO A 322 6.55 3.25 14.25
CA PRO A 322 6.92 3.93 13.03
C PRO A 322 6.05 3.47 11.84
N THR A 323 5.82 4.39 10.91
CA THR A 323 4.89 4.24 9.78
C THR A 323 5.31 3.13 8.83
N SER A 324 6.62 3.05 8.54
CA SER A 324 7.24 2.00 7.74
C SER A 324 7.25 0.67 8.50
N PHE A 325 6.69 -0.36 7.86
CA PHE A 325 6.79 -1.72 8.39
C PHE A 325 8.23 -2.22 8.38
N LEU A 326 8.98 -1.99 7.30
CA LEU A 326 10.34 -2.50 7.13
C LEU A 326 11.26 -1.94 8.23
N PHE A 327 11.22 -0.62 8.46
CA PHE A 327 11.99 0.00 9.53
C PHE A 327 11.65 -0.60 10.90
N ARG A 328 10.35 -0.78 11.19
CA ARG A 328 9.88 -1.42 12.42
C ARG A 328 10.44 -2.84 12.59
N TYR A 329 10.36 -3.62 11.53
CA TYR A 329 10.81 -5.00 11.47
C TYR A 329 12.33 -5.10 11.66
N THR A 330 13.11 -4.24 11.01
CA THR A 330 14.57 -4.20 11.11
C THR A 330 15.03 -3.87 12.53
N ILE A 331 14.51 -2.78 13.13
CA ILE A 331 14.92 -2.42 14.52
C ILE A 331 14.49 -3.50 15.51
N PHE A 332 13.37 -4.18 15.26
CA PHE A 332 12.90 -5.26 16.14
C PHE A 332 13.82 -6.47 16.09
N LEU A 333 14.19 -6.91 14.89
CA LEU A 333 15.13 -8.01 14.73
C LEU A 333 16.51 -7.68 15.27
N LEU A 334 17.01 -6.46 15.05
CA LEU A 334 18.23 -5.98 15.69
C LEU A 334 18.12 -6.03 17.23
N GLY A 335 16.95 -5.70 17.77
CA GLY A 335 16.63 -5.85 19.19
C GLY A 335 16.68 -7.30 19.66
N ILE A 336 16.06 -8.23 18.94
CA ILE A 336 16.13 -9.67 19.25
C ILE A 336 17.57 -10.16 19.23
N ILE A 337 18.32 -9.83 18.16
CA ILE A 337 19.72 -10.23 18.03
C ILE A 337 20.55 -9.67 19.19
N HIS A 338 20.29 -8.42 19.59
CA HIS A 338 20.97 -7.79 20.72
C HIS A 338 20.66 -8.49 22.06
N GLU A 339 19.39 -8.77 22.33
CA GLU A 339 18.94 -9.45 23.56
C GLU A 339 19.53 -10.86 23.68
N CYS A 340 19.79 -11.54 22.56
CA CYS A 340 20.43 -12.86 22.55
C CYS A 340 21.98 -12.82 22.53
N GLY A 341 22.60 -11.68 22.85
CA GLY A 341 24.07 -11.55 22.91
C GLY A 341 24.73 -10.84 21.72
N GLY A 342 23.94 -10.19 20.86
CA GLY A 342 24.44 -9.37 19.75
C GLY A 342 24.67 -10.11 18.43
N GLY A 343 24.49 -11.43 18.40
CA GLY A 343 24.58 -12.28 17.22
C GLY A 343 25.95 -12.30 16.52
N ASN A 344 26.12 -13.28 15.63
CA ASN A 344 27.25 -13.31 14.70
C ASN A 344 27.02 -12.31 13.55
N ASP A 345 28.11 -11.78 12.96
CA ASP A 345 28.03 -10.90 11.80
C ASP A 345 27.37 -11.59 10.60
N GLU A 346 27.54 -12.92 10.47
CA GLU A 346 26.91 -13.76 9.46
C GLU A 346 25.37 -13.76 9.52
N ILE A 347 24.79 -13.72 10.73
CA ILE A 347 23.32 -13.71 10.91
C ILE A 347 22.76 -12.36 10.47
N LEU A 348 23.45 -11.27 10.84
CA LEU A 348 23.10 -9.92 10.43
C LEU A 348 23.25 -9.75 8.91
N GLN A 349 24.29 -10.34 8.31
CA GLN A 349 24.48 -10.38 6.86
C GLN A 349 23.35 -11.16 6.18
N THR A 350 22.96 -12.32 6.71
CA THR A 350 21.84 -13.13 6.19
C THR A 350 20.53 -12.34 6.25
N LEU A 351 20.30 -11.59 7.34
CA LEU A 351 19.15 -10.70 7.48
C LEU A 351 19.19 -9.58 6.43
N TYR A 352 20.34 -8.92 6.28
CA TYR A 352 20.55 -7.88 5.26
C TYR A 352 20.26 -8.40 3.87
N GLU A 353 20.86 -9.51 3.46
CA GLU A 353 20.67 -10.10 2.14
C GLU A 353 19.22 -10.51 1.88
N SER A 354 18.54 -11.05 2.88
CA SER A 354 17.14 -11.45 2.75
C SER A 354 16.22 -10.24 2.56
N ILE A 355 16.39 -9.18 3.35
CA ILE A 355 15.60 -7.94 3.21
C ILE A 355 15.98 -7.21 1.90
N TYR A 356 17.27 -7.18 1.55
CA TYR A 356 17.77 -6.58 0.31
C TYR A 356 17.17 -7.26 -0.92
N ARG A 357 17.12 -8.60 -0.95
CA ARG A 357 16.48 -9.37 -2.03
C ARG A 357 15.00 -9.00 -2.17
N VAL A 358 14.25 -8.98 -1.06
CA VAL A 358 12.85 -8.56 -1.06
C VAL A 358 12.69 -7.14 -1.60
N LYS A 359 13.52 -6.19 -1.16
CA LYS A 359 13.40 -4.78 -1.58
C LYS A 359 13.82 -4.57 -3.04
N THR A 360 14.88 -5.23 -3.48
CA THR A 360 15.36 -5.15 -4.87
C THR A 360 14.29 -5.64 -5.82
N MET A 361 13.67 -6.77 -5.49
CA MET A 361 12.53 -7.32 -6.22
C MET A 361 11.36 -6.32 -6.30
N GLU A 362 10.93 -5.78 -5.16
CA GLU A 362 9.87 -4.75 -5.10
C GLU A 362 10.24 -3.50 -5.90
N SER A 363 11.52 -3.09 -5.91
CA SER A 363 11.99 -1.92 -6.67
C SER A 363 11.99 -2.14 -8.18
N ASN A 364 12.41 -3.33 -8.64
CA ASN A 364 12.43 -3.70 -10.05
C ASN A 364 11.01 -3.72 -10.62
N ILE A 365 10.08 -4.24 -9.83
CA ILE A 365 8.66 -4.20 -10.10
C ILE A 365 8.12 -2.76 -10.10
N ARG A 366 8.51 -1.92 -9.14
CA ARG A 366 8.07 -0.52 -9.10
C ARG A 366 8.54 0.26 -10.33
N LYS A 367 9.71 -0.07 -10.90
CA LYS A 367 10.17 0.48 -12.20
C LYS A 367 9.28 0.03 -13.37
N LEU A 368 8.74 -1.19 -13.37
CA LEU A 368 7.74 -1.58 -14.37
C LEU A 368 6.46 -0.73 -14.24
N SER A 369 6.08 -0.36 -13.01
CA SER A 369 4.93 0.52 -12.79
C SER A 369 5.14 1.96 -13.25
N THR A 370 6.38 2.45 -13.38
CA THR A 370 6.64 3.81 -13.89
C THR A 370 6.29 3.96 -15.37
N PHE A 371 6.19 2.86 -16.13
CA PHE A 371 5.61 2.88 -17.48
C PHE A 371 4.19 3.48 -17.48
N PHE A 372 3.39 3.23 -16.44
CA PHE A 372 2.05 3.81 -16.31
C PHE A 372 2.06 5.31 -16.06
N GLU A 373 3.10 5.87 -15.43
CA GLU A 373 3.23 7.32 -15.27
C GLU A 373 3.56 8.01 -16.58
N ILE A 374 4.50 7.44 -17.33
CA ILE A 374 4.82 7.91 -18.69
C ILE A 374 3.56 7.87 -19.55
N PHE A 375 2.80 6.79 -19.46
CA PHE A 375 1.56 6.62 -20.18
C PHE A 375 0.45 7.60 -19.69
N SER A 376 0.36 7.86 -18.39
CA SER A 376 -0.54 8.87 -17.81
C SER A 376 -0.22 10.27 -18.28
N ILE A 377 1.07 10.61 -18.35
CA ILE A 377 1.55 11.90 -18.85
C ILE A 377 1.29 11.98 -20.36
N ALA A 378 1.59 10.92 -21.12
CA ALA A 378 1.30 10.84 -22.54
C ALA A 378 -0.20 11.02 -22.83
N ASN A 379 -1.07 10.47 -21.99
CA ASN A 379 -2.51 10.66 -22.11
C ASN A 379 -2.94 12.14 -22.00
N VAL A 380 -2.30 12.92 -21.12
CA VAL A 380 -2.52 14.37 -21.03
C VAL A 380 -2.22 15.04 -22.37
N PHE A 381 -1.08 14.72 -22.96
CA PHE A 381 -0.68 15.26 -24.26
C PHE A 381 -1.65 14.85 -25.37
N ILE A 382 -2.06 13.57 -25.40
CA ILE A 382 -3.02 13.05 -26.37
C ILE A 382 -4.36 13.79 -26.25
N MET A 383 -4.87 13.99 -25.04
CA MET A 383 -6.13 14.71 -24.78
C MET A 383 -6.09 16.15 -25.26
N VAL A 384 -5.02 16.88 -24.92
CA VAL A 384 -4.85 18.28 -25.35
C VAL A 384 -4.73 18.38 -26.87
N TRP A 385 -3.96 17.48 -27.48
CA TRP A 385 -3.77 17.45 -28.93
C TRP A 385 -5.08 17.15 -29.68
N ILE A 386 -5.85 16.17 -29.20
CA ILE A 386 -7.17 15.86 -29.72
C ILE A 386 -8.10 17.06 -29.59
N TRP A 387 -8.19 17.69 -28.41
CA TRP A 387 -9.05 18.85 -28.20
C TRP A 387 -8.73 19.97 -29.16
N LYS A 388 -7.45 20.31 -29.32
CA LYS A 388 -6.99 21.33 -30.27
C LYS A 388 -7.37 21.03 -31.71
N THR A 389 -7.43 19.76 -32.08
CA THR A 389 -7.77 19.32 -33.45
C THR A 389 -9.28 19.31 -33.68
N VAL A 390 -10.06 18.96 -32.65
CA VAL A 390 -11.51 18.75 -32.73
C VAL A 390 -12.29 20.03 -32.42
N SER A 391 -11.79 20.92 -31.55
CA SER A 391 -12.48 22.16 -31.15
C SER A 391 -12.80 23.12 -32.31
N PRO A 392 -11.94 23.33 -33.32
CA PRO A 392 -12.26 24.21 -34.44
C PRO A 392 -13.38 23.62 -35.30
N LEU A 393 -13.38 22.28 -35.43
CA LEU A 393 -14.34 21.53 -36.23
C LEU A 393 -15.73 21.56 -35.57
N ILE A 394 -15.79 21.37 -34.24
CA ILE A 394 -17.04 21.50 -33.47
C ILE A 394 -17.56 22.92 -33.47
N THR A 395 -16.68 23.91 -33.26
CA THR A 395 -17.08 25.32 -33.24
C THR A 395 -17.68 25.68 -34.59
N ALA A 396 -16.99 25.37 -35.70
CA ALA A 396 -17.48 25.59 -37.05
C ALA A 396 -18.84 24.91 -37.30
N LEU A 397 -18.98 23.62 -36.95
CA LEU A 397 -20.25 22.89 -37.13
C LEU A 397 -21.40 23.49 -36.30
N SER A 398 -21.11 23.89 -35.05
CA SER A 398 -22.12 24.44 -34.13
C SER A 398 -22.64 25.80 -34.57
N THR A 399 -21.76 26.68 -35.08
CA THR A 399 -22.16 27.96 -35.69
C THR A 399 -22.99 27.79 -36.95
N TYR A 400 -22.76 26.72 -37.73
CA TYR A 400 -23.50 26.46 -38.96
C TYR A 400 -24.89 25.84 -38.75
N LEU A 401 -25.12 25.07 -37.68
CA LEU A 401 -26.35 24.29 -37.49
C LEU A 401 -27.36 24.87 -36.48
N LEU A 402 -26.91 25.57 -35.43
CA LEU A 402 -27.78 25.94 -34.30
C LEU A 402 -27.70 27.41 -33.87
N GLY A 403 -26.78 28.20 -34.42
CA GLY A 403 -26.63 29.63 -34.06
C GLY A 403 -26.28 29.88 -32.58
N THR A 404 -26.01 28.84 -31.80
CA THR A 404 -25.62 28.94 -30.39
C THR A 404 -24.14 28.62 -30.24
N ALA A 405 -23.39 29.53 -29.63
CA ALA A 405 -22.02 29.27 -29.22
C ALA A 405 -22.00 28.09 -28.24
N THR A 406 -21.21 27.07 -28.55
CA THR A 406 -20.96 25.97 -27.62
C THR A 406 -20.32 26.50 -26.35
N ASN A 407 -20.75 26.00 -25.19
CA ASN A 407 -20.22 26.39 -23.88
C ASN A 407 -18.79 25.87 -23.73
N ALA A 408 -17.81 26.57 -24.30
CA ALA A 408 -16.36 26.37 -24.09
C ALA A 408 -15.96 26.05 -22.62
N PRO A 409 -16.53 26.69 -21.57
CA PRO A 409 -16.20 26.38 -20.18
C PRO A 409 -16.62 24.96 -19.71
N SER A 410 -17.60 24.33 -20.36
CA SER A 410 -18.05 22.97 -19.98
C SER A 410 -17.11 21.88 -20.50
N ILE A 411 -16.43 22.13 -21.62
CA ILE A 411 -15.53 21.17 -22.24
C ILE A 411 -14.14 21.20 -21.57
N THR A 412 -13.66 22.40 -21.21
CA THR A 412 -12.44 22.56 -20.40
C THR A 412 -12.59 21.92 -19.02
N ALA A 413 -13.77 22.03 -18.41
CA ALA A 413 -14.10 21.34 -17.16
C ALA A 413 -14.08 19.81 -17.31
N LEU A 414 -14.56 19.27 -18.42
CA LEU A 414 -14.57 17.83 -18.69
C LEU A 414 -13.14 17.29 -18.90
N ILE A 415 -12.30 18.03 -19.63
CA ILE A 415 -10.89 17.69 -19.84
C ILE A 415 -10.12 17.74 -18.51
N PHE A 416 -10.33 18.78 -17.71
CA PHE A 416 -9.68 18.92 -16.40
C PHE A 416 -10.09 17.79 -15.44
N THR A 417 -11.38 17.45 -15.39
CA THR A 417 -11.88 16.35 -14.54
C THR A 417 -11.29 15.02 -14.99
N SER A 418 -11.36 14.66 -16.28
CA SER A 418 -10.72 13.44 -16.82
C SER A 418 -9.24 13.31 -16.44
N LEU A 419 -8.49 14.42 -16.52
CA LEU A 419 -7.05 14.44 -16.28
C LEU A 419 -6.71 14.22 -14.80
N VAL A 420 -7.45 14.86 -13.90
CA VAL A 420 -7.33 14.64 -12.44
C VAL A 420 -7.69 13.21 -12.07
N CYS A 421 -8.74 12.65 -12.70
CA CYS A 421 -9.26 11.31 -12.45
C CYS A 421 -8.28 10.21 -12.88
N PHE A 422 -7.74 10.31 -14.09
CA PHE A 422 -6.77 9.33 -14.60
C PHE A 422 -5.50 9.30 -13.74
N LYS A 423 -5.05 10.46 -13.29
CA LYS A 423 -3.86 10.58 -12.47
C LYS A 423 -4.03 10.06 -11.05
N LEU A 424 -5.22 10.22 -10.47
CA LEU A 424 -5.57 9.57 -9.21
C LEU A 424 -5.51 8.05 -9.31
N ILE A 425 -5.98 7.50 -10.42
CA ILE A 425 -5.90 6.06 -10.69
C ILE A 425 -4.44 5.62 -10.83
N SER A 426 -3.62 6.38 -11.56
CA SER A 426 -2.18 6.13 -11.67
C SER A 426 -1.47 6.14 -10.30
N SER A 427 -1.77 7.13 -9.46
CA SER A 427 -1.24 7.23 -8.09
C SER A 427 -1.66 6.03 -7.21
N VAL A 428 -2.92 5.61 -7.30
CA VAL A 428 -3.43 4.41 -6.61
C VAL A 428 -2.74 3.14 -7.11
N ILE A 429 -2.48 3.03 -8.41
CA ILE A 429 -1.80 1.85 -9.00
C ILE A 429 -0.34 1.77 -8.52
N LYS A 430 0.38 2.90 -8.42
CA LYS A 430 1.80 2.94 -8.04
C LYS A 430 2.04 2.88 -6.53
N ARG A 431 1.31 3.67 -5.76
CA ARG A 431 1.52 3.85 -4.31
C ARG A 431 0.48 3.13 -3.47
N GLY A 432 -0.63 2.72 -4.06
CA GLY A 432 -1.71 2.04 -3.36
C GLY A 432 -2.62 2.93 -2.53
N LEU A 433 -2.45 4.23 -2.68
CA LEU A 433 -3.18 5.26 -1.95
C LEU A 433 -3.55 6.33 -2.97
N PRO A 434 -4.78 6.87 -2.91
CA PRO A 434 -5.16 8.02 -3.71
C PRO A 434 -4.44 9.24 -3.14
N ILE A 435 -3.20 9.48 -3.60
CA ILE A 435 -2.39 10.60 -3.14
C ILE A 435 -2.12 11.55 -4.30
N PHE A 436 -2.32 12.84 -4.06
CA PHE A 436 -1.86 13.88 -4.97
C PHE A 436 -0.39 14.22 -4.69
N GLU A 437 0.48 13.97 -5.66
CA GLU A 437 1.87 14.40 -5.59
C GLU A 437 2.01 15.87 -5.98
N PRO A 438 2.73 16.69 -5.18
CA PRO A 438 2.89 18.12 -5.43
C PRO A 438 3.65 18.42 -6.75
N LYS A 439 4.62 17.57 -7.13
CA LYS A 439 5.35 17.71 -8.41
C LYS A 439 4.42 17.56 -9.60
N ASP A 440 3.52 16.60 -9.52
CA ASP A 440 2.61 16.36 -10.62
C ASP A 440 1.47 17.39 -10.63
N SER A 441 1.09 18.00 -9.50
CA SER A 441 0.16 19.14 -9.50
C SER A 441 0.71 20.34 -10.26
N ILE A 442 2.03 20.49 -10.39
CA ILE A 442 2.65 21.48 -11.26
C ILE A 442 2.43 21.11 -12.73
N ALA A 443 2.53 19.83 -13.11
CA ALA A 443 2.20 19.38 -14.47
C ALA A 443 0.69 19.55 -14.80
N LEU A 444 -0.18 19.31 -13.81
CA LEU A 444 -1.61 19.65 -13.87
C LEU A 444 -1.82 21.16 -14.07
N ALA A 445 -1.10 21.99 -13.30
CA ALA A 445 -1.15 23.43 -13.42
C ALA A 445 -0.65 23.90 -14.79
N ILE A 446 0.42 23.31 -15.33
CA ILE A 446 0.92 23.57 -16.70
C ILE A 446 -0.13 23.15 -17.74
N GLY A 447 -0.82 22.01 -17.55
CA GLY A 447 -1.93 21.60 -18.40
C GLY A 447 -3.12 22.57 -18.36
N VAL A 448 -3.48 23.08 -17.17
CA VAL A 448 -4.54 24.10 -17.00
C VAL A 448 -4.13 25.45 -17.58
N ILE A 449 -2.87 25.85 -17.41
CA ILE A 449 -2.32 27.08 -18.00
C ILE A 449 -2.30 26.95 -19.53
N ALA A 450 -1.98 25.77 -20.07
CA ALA A 450 -2.08 25.50 -21.50
C ALA A 450 -3.54 25.53 -22.00
N ILE A 451 -4.52 25.14 -21.17
CA ILE A 451 -5.96 25.28 -21.47
C ILE A 451 -6.41 26.75 -21.46
N ASN A 452 -5.79 27.63 -20.66
CA ASN A 452 -6.13 29.05 -20.53
C ASN A 452 -5.42 29.97 -21.54
N ILE A 453 -4.36 29.48 -22.20
CA ILE A 453 -3.64 30.21 -23.26
C ILE A 453 -4.21 29.87 -24.66
N ILE A 454 -5.11 28.90 -24.74
CA ILE A 454 -5.92 28.53 -25.92
C ILE A 454 -7.32 29.09 -25.72
#